data_AF-A0A7J4VUR7-F1
#
_entry.id   AF-A0A7J4VUR7-F1
#
_cell.length_a   1.000
_cell.length_b   1.000
_cell.length_c   1.000
_cell.angle_alpha   90.00
_cell.angle_beta   90.00
_cell.angle_gamma   90.00
#
_symmetry.space_group_name_H-M   'P 1'
#
loop_
_entity.id
_entity.type
_entity.pdbx_description
1 polymer ?
#
loop_
_entity_poly.entity_id
_entity_poly.type
_entity_poly.pdbx_seq_one_letter_code
_entity_poly.pdbx_strand_id
1 'polypeptide(L)'
;MQEYERHIIITNQGPIASARLKVIRLPTSWYGVVWESAGRYASFSQDRTDLNGGFAHLSDRDFLDRVQLVASFTQGIDFDFEEAL
;
A
#
# COMPACT_ATOMS: atom_id res chain seq x y z
N MET A 1 -8.10 11.05 9.86
CA MET A 1 -8.14 9.74 9.16
C MET A 1 -8.31 10.03 7.69
N GLN A 2 -7.49 9.42 6.84
CA GLN A 2 -7.60 9.52 5.38
C GLN A 2 -7.65 8.11 4.80
N GLU A 3 -8.48 7.91 3.76
CA GLU A 3 -8.61 6.63 3.07
C GLU A 3 -8.18 6.79 1.62
N TYR A 4 -7.48 5.77 1.11
CA TYR A 4 -7.05 5.67 -0.27
C TYR A 4 -7.58 4.35 -0.84
N GLU A 5 -8.17 4.42 -2.02
CA GLU A 5 -8.49 3.26 -2.83
C GLU A 5 -7.89 3.48 -4.22
N ARG A 6 -7.09 2.52 -4.69
CA ARG A 6 -6.37 2.60 -5.96
C ARG A 6 -6.43 1.26 -6.68
N HIS A 7 -6.54 1.33 -8.00
CA HIS A 7 -6.25 0.21 -8.87
C HIS A 7 -4.73 0.08 -8.99
N ILE A 8 -4.25 -1.16 -8.88
CA ILE A 8 -2.84 -1.49 -8.99
C ILE A 8 -2.64 -2.69 -9.90
N ILE A 9 -1.44 -2.80 -10.47
CA ILE A 9 -1.01 -3.93 -11.28
C ILE A 9 0.10 -4.65 -10.54
N ILE A 10 -0.14 -5.88 -10.09
CA ILE A 10 0.87 -6.72 -9.43
C ILE A 10 1.79 -7.31 -10.50
N THR A 11 3.11 -7.19 -10.29
CA THR A 11 4.13 -7.51 -11.30
C THR A 11 5.00 -8.72 -10.97
N ASN A 12 4.95 -9.24 -9.73
CA ASN A 12 5.89 -10.26 -9.26
C ASN A 12 5.26 -11.55 -8.67
N GLN A 13 3.94 -11.75 -8.81
CA GLN A 13 3.21 -12.91 -8.26
C GLN A 13 2.76 -13.93 -9.33
N GLY A 14 3.46 -13.98 -10.46
CA GLY A 14 3.10 -14.79 -11.63
C GLY A 14 2.74 -13.92 -12.83
N PRO A 15 1.70 -14.26 -13.63
CA PRO A 15 1.19 -13.36 -14.65
C PRO A 15 0.80 -12.01 -14.05
N ILE A 16 1.02 -10.94 -14.82
CA ILE A 16 0.59 -9.60 -14.45
C ILE A 16 -0.92 -9.62 -14.12
N ALA A 17 -1.28 -9.11 -12.94
CA ALA A 17 -2.64 -9.20 -12.42
C ALA A 17 -3.12 -7.85 -11.88
N SER A 18 -4.35 -7.47 -12.23
CA SER A 18 -5.00 -6.30 -11.66
C SER A 18 -5.51 -6.60 -10.25
N ALA A 19 -5.29 -5.68 -9.32
CA ALA A 19 -5.75 -5.77 -7.95
C ALA A 19 -6.21 -4.39 -7.44
N ARG A 20 -6.82 -4.38 -6.26
CA ARG A 20 -7.15 -3.14 -5.54
C ARG A 20 -6.27 -3.00 -4.31
N LEU A 21 -5.76 -1.80 -4.12
CA LEU A 21 -5.13 -1.36 -2.88
C LEU A 21 -6.11 -0.48 -2.11
N LYS A 22 -6.40 -0.84 -0.86
CA LYS A 22 -7.07 0.02 0.11
C LYS A 22 -6.13 0.34 1.27
N VAL A 23 -6.01 1.63 1.61
CA VAL A 23 -5.15 2.09 2.72
C VAL A 23 -5.92 3.05 3.61
N ILE A 24 -5.82 2.86 4.92
CA ILE A 24 -6.32 3.78 5.95
C ILE A 24 -5.12 4.39 6.66
N ARG A 25 -4.98 5.72 6.57
CA ARG A 25 -3.92 6.50 7.22
C ARG A 25 -4.46 7.19 8.47
N LEU A 26 -3.85 6.87 9.60
CA LEU A 26 -4.08 7.44 10.92
C LEU A 26 -2.92 8.38 11.30
N PRO A 27 -3.07 9.22 12.34
CA PRO A 27 -2.00 10.16 12.73
C PRO A 27 -0.66 9.47 13.06
N THR A 28 -0.71 8.27 13.66
CA THR A 28 0.47 7.56 14.16
C THR A 28 0.69 6.20 13.50
N SER A 29 -0.17 5.77 12.59
CA SER A 29 -0.09 4.45 11.97
C SER A 29 -0.87 4.43 10.66
N TRP A 30 -0.74 3.34 9.91
CA TRP A 30 -1.61 3.06 8.78
C TRP A 30 -1.78 1.56 8.57
N TYR A 31 -2.85 1.21 7.87
CA TYR A 31 -3.19 -0.17 7.54
C TYR A 31 -3.55 -0.26 6.06
N GLY A 32 -2.95 -1.21 5.36
CA GLY A 32 -3.09 -1.45 3.93
C GLY A 32 -3.57 -2.86 3.63
N VAL A 33 -4.34 -2.98 2.56
CA VAL A 33 -4.87 -4.23 2.02
C VAL A 33 -4.67 -4.24 0.52
N VAL A 34 -4.06 -5.31 0.01
CA VAL A 34 -4.08 -5.65 -1.41
C VAL A 34 -5.08 -6.79 -1.61
N TRP A 35 -6.01 -6.60 -2.54
CA TRP A 35 -7.03 -7.57 -2.89
C TRP A 35 -7.06 -7.80 -4.41
N GLU A 36 -6.61 -8.97 -4.85
CA GLU A 36 -6.73 -9.44 -6.25
C GLU A 36 -7.98 -10.32 -6.41
N SER A 37 -8.17 -11.29 -5.51
CA SER A 37 -9.33 -12.19 -5.50
C SER A 37 -9.59 -12.75 -4.10
N ALA A 38 -10.68 -13.50 -3.89
CA ALA A 38 -10.98 -14.11 -2.59
C ALA A 38 -9.86 -15.03 -2.06
N GLY A 39 -9.06 -15.63 -2.97
CA GLY A 39 -7.91 -16.47 -2.60
C GLY A 39 -6.56 -15.74 -2.59
N ARG A 40 -6.52 -14.47 -3.00
CA ARG A 40 -5.29 -13.66 -3.13
C ARG A 40 -5.53 -12.28 -2.52
N TYR A 41 -5.27 -12.24 -1.22
CA TYR A 41 -5.43 -11.09 -0.34
C TYR A 41 -4.22 -11.02 0.59
N ALA A 42 -3.71 -9.82 0.83
CA ALA A 42 -2.68 -9.56 1.83
C ALA A 42 -2.97 -8.28 2.58
N SER A 43 -2.71 -8.26 3.88
CA SER A 43 -2.76 -7.05 4.70
C SER A 43 -1.43 -6.77 5.37
N PHE A 44 -1.16 -5.49 5.58
CA PHE A 44 0.09 -5.01 6.14
C PHE A 44 -0.11 -3.63 6.75
N SER A 45 0.78 -3.26 7.64
CA SER A 45 0.68 -2.00 8.38
C SER A 45 2.05 -1.49 8.77
N GLN A 46 2.08 -0.23 9.19
CA GLN A 46 3.26 0.32 9.85
C GLN A 46 2.83 1.32 10.91
N ASP A 47 3.42 1.19 12.09
CA ASP A 47 3.30 2.16 13.17
C ASP A 47 4.43 3.19 13.11
N ARG A 48 4.16 4.36 13.70
CA ARG A 48 5.18 5.36 13.97
C ARG A 48 6.26 4.76 14.86
N THR A 49 7.50 5.06 14.53
CA THR A 49 8.66 4.89 15.39
C THR A 49 9.34 6.24 15.62
N ASP A 50 10.23 6.32 16.59
CA ASP A 50 11.03 7.52 16.82
C ASP A 50 11.88 7.90 15.59
N LEU A 51 12.24 6.90 14.77
CA LEU A 51 13.05 7.09 13.56
C LEU A 51 12.26 7.59 12.35
N ASN A 52 11.00 7.16 12.18
CA ASN A 52 10.20 7.56 11.03
C ASN A 52 9.36 8.81 11.27
N GLY A 53 9.22 9.26 12.53
CA GLY A 53 8.47 10.48 12.88
C GLY A 53 6.96 10.41 12.58
N GLY A 54 6.45 9.22 12.24
CA GLY A 54 5.08 8.98 11.80
C GLY A 54 4.89 9.32 10.33
N PHE A 55 3.64 9.52 9.94
CA PHE A 55 3.32 9.64 8.51
C PHE A 55 2.67 10.96 8.18
N ALA A 56 2.02 11.65 9.12
CA ALA A 56 1.17 12.81 8.85
C ALA A 56 1.84 13.97 8.08
N HIS A 57 3.18 14.06 8.10
CA HIS A 57 3.94 15.09 7.40
C HIS A 57 4.19 14.78 5.91
N LEU A 58 3.99 13.53 5.48
CA LEU A 58 4.20 13.11 4.10
C LEU A 58 3.09 13.64 3.18
N SER A 59 3.44 14.00 1.95
CA SER A 59 2.44 14.18 0.90
C SER A 59 1.71 12.86 0.61
N ASP A 60 0.56 12.91 -0.04
CA ASP A 60 -0.17 11.69 -0.41
C ASP A 60 0.66 10.78 -1.34
N ARG A 61 1.47 11.36 -2.22
CA ARG A 61 2.37 10.62 -3.10
C ARG A 61 3.47 9.91 -2.31
N ASP A 62 4.22 10.66 -1.50
CA ASP A 62 5.32 10.09 -0.70
C ASP A 62 4.80 9.01 0.28
N PHE A 63 3.59 9.20 0.79
CA PHE A 63 2.92 8.21 1.62
C PHE A 63 2.61 6.93 0.83
N LEU A 64 2.02 7.04 -0.37
CA LEU A 64 1.69 5.88 -1.21
C LEU A 64 2.95 5.15 -1.72
N ASP A 65 4.03 5.87 -2.05
CA ASP A 65 5.33 5.27 -2.39
C ASP A 65 5.87 4.46 -1.19
N ARG A 66 5.70 4.95 0.03
CA ARG A 66 6.06 4.21 1.25
C ARG A 66 5.19 2.98 1.48
N VAL A 67 3.90 3.04 1.15
CA VAL A 67 2.99 1.88 1.22
C VAL A 67 3.46 0.80 0.26
N GLN A 68 3.80 1.16 -0.98
CA GLN A 68 4.34 0.25 -2.00
C GLN A 68 5.63 -0.42 -1.51
N LEU A 69 6.56 0.36 -0.93
CA LEU A 69 7.79 -0.17 -0.35
C LEU A 69 7.53 -1.20 0.76
N VAL A 70 6.60 -0.91 1.67
CA VAL A 70 6.27 -1.83 2.78
C VAL A 70 5.55 -3.08 2.28
N ALA A 71 4.71 -2.97 1.24
CA ALA A 71 4.08 -4.13 0.62
C ALA A 71 5.12 -5.09 0.03
N SER A 72 6.09 -4.55 -0.73
CA SER A 72 7.21 -5.32 -1.28
C SER A 72 8.02 -5.98 -0.16
N PHE A 73 8.40 -5.21 0.87
CA PHE A 73 9.25 -5.73 1.94
C PHE A 73 8.56 -6.77 2.84
N THR A 74 7.29 -6.57 3.19
CA THR A 74 6.60 -7.41 4.20
C THR A 74 5.78 -8.53 3.59
N GLN A 75 5.21 -8.33 2.40
CA GLN A 75 4.35 -9.30 1.73
C GLN A 75 4.99 -9.87 0.45
N GLY A 76 6.13 -9.32 0.01
CA GLY A 76 6.74 -9.70 -1.27
C GLY A 76 5.89 -9.27 -2.47
N ILE A 77 5.01 -8.27 -2.33
CA ILE A 77 4.11 -7.84 -3.41
C ILE A 77 4.67 -6.56 -4.04
N ASP A 78 5.17 -6.69 -5.25
CA ASP A 78 5.54 -5.55 -6.10
C ASP A 78 4.36 -5.22 -7.01
N PHE A 79 4.00 -3.95 -7.08
CA PHE A 79 2.89 -3.49 -7.91
C PHE A 79 3.14 -2.07 -8.41
N ASP A 80 2.52 -1.69 -9.52
CA ASP A 80 2.44 -0.31 -9.99
C ASP A 80 1.04 0.26 -9.78
N PHE A 81 0.94 1.55 -9.53
CA PHE A 81 -0.36 2.23 -9.55
C PHE A 81 -0.80 2.39 -11.00
N GLU A 82 -2.05 2.06 -11.31
CA GLU A 82 -2.61 2.47 -12.60
C GLU A 82 -2.65 4.00 -12.62
N GLU A 83 -1.91 4.63 -13.53
CA GLU A 83 -2.05 6.07 -13.76
C GLU A 83 -3.49 6.35 -14.17
N ALA A 84 -4.10 7.37 -13.56
CA ALA A 84 -5.37 7.89 -14.03
C ALA A 84 -5.14 8.47 -15.43
N LEU A 85 -5.50 7.69 -16.46
CA LEU A 85 -5.61 8.16 -17.85
C LEU A 85 -6.54 9.38 -17.95
#